data_AF-A0A917JTC5-F1
#
_entry.id   AF-A0A917JTC5-F1
#
_cell.length_a   1.000
_cell.length_b   1.000
_cell.length_c   1.000
_cell.angle_alpha   90.00
_cell.angle_beta   90.00
_cell.angle_gamma   90.00
#
_symmetry.space_group_name_H-M   'P 1'
#
loop_
_entity.id
_entity.type
_entity.pdbx_description
1 polymer ?
#
loop_
_entity_poly.entity_id
_entity_poly.type
_entity_poly.pdbx_seq_one_letter_code
_entity_poly.pdbx_strand_id
1 'polypeptide(L)'
;MNGIDDTSGLKQSLKAGFVGLGISGFGVALFTLTSLIAAPVWITVLSTAIFAGSVTYLSALLYGVVNDLFATKSNLSYFLLGHQPQQHSMLRTNDPIAQGIGWGIAATFGPALIASILFAISVAIMASFIPVATFILPITLLAMPLIALGAELFARNKAKEYCEKGYGIEIEDEDHKKKNVYIPLDHLPLGSNEYQREGLRNATKEEKATWLANSDRNLFGFTKVPLIGLGVLVALITLSCLSPILPVALFSPLAAMIIPVALAAFTVLTLVAGGIYLHVNRNKQLPNQLKLEFDDGSKSFVDHHDRKKGLVQHTTAHHPEEPGHFPSPIHVHVSAASLPMSESNRALTASI
;
A
#
# COMPACT_ATOMS: atom_id res chain seq x y z
N MET A 1 2.13 18.60 -14.87
CA MET A 1 0.99 17.84 -14.36
C MET A 1 -0.01 18.85 -13.82
N ASN A 2 -0.89 19.39 -14.65
CA ASN A 2 -1.88 20.38 -14.21
C ASN A 2 -3.24 19.67 -14.15
N GLY A 3 -3.71 19.47 -12.93
CA GLY A 3 -4.98 18.84 -12.61
C GLY A 3 -5.21 19.06 -11.13
N ILE A 4 -6.39 19.62 -10.82
CA ILE A 4 -7.03 19.97 -9.54
C ILE A 4 -6.08 19.85 -8.34
N ASP A 5 -5.82 20.99 -7.69
CA ASP A 5 -4.96 21.08 -6.50
C ASP A 5 -5.35 20.01 -5.48
N ASP A 6 -4.48 19.02 -5.36
CA ASP A 6 -4.66 17.88 -4.48
C ASP A 6 -4.05 18.21 -3.13
N THR A 7 -4.90 18.53 -2.16
CA THR A 7 -4.50 18.78 -0.77
C THR A 7 -4.14 17.50 -0.02
N SER A 8 -4.39 16.31 -0.58
CA SER A 8 -4.25 15.03 0.13
C SER A 8 -2.82 14.53 0.31
N GLY A 9 -1.80 15.25 -0.21
CA GLY A 9 -0.38 14.87 -0.13
C GLY A 9 0.01 13.61 -0.93
N LEU A 10 -0.95 12.79 -1.32
CA LEU A 10 -0.70 11.44 -1.82
C LEU A 10 -0.09 11.40 -3.22
N LYS A 11 -0.52 12.30 -4.11
CA LYS A 11 0.13 12.51 -5.42
C LYS A 11 1.59 12.94 -5.26
N GLN A 12 1.91 13.73 -4.23
CA GLN A 12 3.27 14.13 -3.91
C GLN A 12 4.06 12.95 -3.38
N SER A 13 3.48 12.15 -2.49
CA SER A 13 4.07 10.89 -1.98
C SER A 13 4.36 9.90 -3.10
N LEU A 14 3.46 9.72 -4.07
CA LEU A 14 3.69 8.86 -5.23
C LEU A 14 4.88 9.35 -6.07
N LYS A 15 4.91 10.66 -6.36
CA LYS A 15 6.02 11.28 -7.11
C LYS A 15 7.35 11.13 -6.35
N ALA A 16 7.36 11.44 -5.06
CA ALA A 16 8.53 11.28 -4.20
C ALA A 16 8.98 9.82 -4.12
N GLY A 17 8.02 8.89 -4.07
CA GLY A 17 8.22 7.45 -4.16
C GLY A 17 9.06 7.05 -5.37
N PHE A 18 8.66 7.49 -6.56
CA PHE A 18 9.39 7.25 -7.81
C PHE A 18 10.74 7.98 -7.91
N VAL A 19 10.85 9.19 -7.35
CA VAL A 19 12.14 9.89 -7.26
C VAL A 19 13.12 9.10 -6.39
N GLY A 20 12.66 8.63 -5.22
CA GLY A 20 13.44 7.77 -4.34
C GLY A 20 13.83 6.45 -5.00
N LEU A 21 12.97 5.87 -5.84
CA LEU A 21 13.30 4.69 -6.66
C LEU A 21 14.46 4.99 -7.62
N GLY A 22 14.44 6.14 -8.31
CA GLY A 22 15.52 6.58 -9.19
C GLY A 22 16.84 6.79 -8.44
N ILE A 23 16.80 7.48 -7.29
CA ILE A 23 17.97 7.69 -6.42
C ILE A 23 18.53 6.35 -5.93
N SER A 24 17.66 5.42 -5.52
CA SER A 24 18.07 4.08 -5.08
C SER A 24 18.74 3.29 -6.20
N GLY A 25 18.21 3.38 -7.42
CA GLY A 25 18.83 2.78 -8.60
C GLY A 25 20.25 3.32 -8.86
N PHE A 26 20.44 4.64 -8.71
CA PHE A 26 21.77 5.24 -8.78
C PHE A 26 22.69 4.75 -7.64
N GLY A 27 22.17 4.60 -6.43
CA GLY A 27 22.91 4.04 -5.29
C GLY A 27 23.41 2.61 -5.55
N VAL A 28 22.58 1.77 -6.16
CA VAL A 28 22.96 0.41 -6.59
C VAL A 28 24.07 0.45 -7.65
N ALA A 29 23.95 1.33 -8.65
CA ALA A 29 24.96 1.50 -9.69
C ALA A 29 26.29 2.02 -9.12
N LEU A 30 26.24 3.01 -8.23
CA LEU A 30 27.42 3.58 -7.57
C LEU A 30 28.18 2.50 -6.79
N PHE A 31 27.48 1.72 -5.96
CA PHE A 31 28.08 0.61 -5.23
C PHE A 31 28.76 -0.38 -6.16
N THR A 32 28.05 -0.83 -7.20
CA THR A 32 28.58 -1.75 -8.21
C THR A 32 29.87 -1.23 -8.83
N LEU A 33 29.89 0.04 -9.26
CA LEU A 33 31.07 0.65 -9.87
C LEU A 33 32.24 0.74 -8.87
N THR A 34 31.98 1.21 -7.64
CA THR A 34 33.04 1.34 -6.62
C THR A 34 33.66 0.00 -6.22
N SER A 35 32.85 -1.06 -6.20
CA SER A 35 33.29 -2.43 -5.94
C SER A 35 34.18 -3.00 -7.05
N LEU A 36 34.02 -2.54 -8.30
CA LEU A 36 34.80 -3.02 -9.45
C LEU A 36 36.14 -2.31 -9.62
N ILE A 37 36.26 -1.05 -9.18
CA ILE A 37 37.42 -0.19 -9.47
C ILE A 37 38.41 -0.06 -8.30
N ALA A 38 38.27 -0.88 -7.24
CA ALA A 38 39.09 -0.80 -6.02
C ALA A 38 39.19 0.63 -5.46
N ALA A 39 38.03 1.28 -5.29
CA ALA A 39 37.96 2.67 -4.85
C ALA A 39 38.62 2.87 -3.45
N PRO A 40 39.12 4.09 -3.16
CA PRO A 40 39.58 4.47 -1.82
C PRO A 40 38.59 4.09 -0.72
N VAL A 41 39.11 3.71 0.46
CA VAL A 41 38.30 3.18 1.57
C VAL A 41 37.10 4.07 1.92
N TRP A 42 37.27 5.39 1.97
CA TRP A 42 36.18 6.31 2.29
C TRP A 42 35.06 6.32 1.23
N ILE A 43 35.39 6.12 -0.05
CA ILE A 43 34.39 5.98 -1.13
C ILE A 43 33.65 4.66 -0.95
N THR A 44 34.36 3.57 -0.64
CA THR A 44 33.77 2.24 -0.41
C THR A 44 32.83 2.24 0.79
N VAL A 45 33.18 2.94 1.88
CA VAL A 45 32.29 3.12 3.05
C VAL A 45 31.01 3.86 2.65
N LEU A 46 31.16 4.99 1.94
CA LEU A 46 30.02 5.80 1.52
C LEU A 46 29.12 5.03 0.54
N SER A 47 29.69 4.34 -0.44
CA SER A 47 28.92 3.59 -1.43
C SER A 47 28.19 2.40 -0.79
N THR A 48 28.81 1.72 0.18
CA THR A 48 28.17 0.63 0.94
C THR A 48 26.99 1.14 1.78
N ALA A 49 27.13 2.31 2.41
CA ALA A 49 26.05 2.94 3.15
C ALA A 49 24.87 3.35 2.25
N ILE A 50 25.16 4.02 1.13
CA ILE A 50 24.16 4.40 0.14
C ILE A 50 23.47 3.16 -0.43
N PHE A 51 24.21 2.09 -0.69
CA PHE A 51 23.66 0.81 -1.14
C PHE A 51 22.70 0.21 -0.12
N ALA A 52 23.09 0.14 1.15
CA ALA A 52 22.24 -0.39 2.20
C ALA A 52 20.93 0.40 2.34
N GLY A 53 21.00 1.73 2.35
CA GLY A 53 19.82 2.58 2.32
C GLY A 53 18.94 2.32 1.10
N SER A 54 19.55 2.27 -0.10
CA SER A 54 18.86 2.00 -1.36
C SER A 54 18.13 0.65 -1.33
N VAL A 55 18.78 -0.42 -0.86
CA VAL A 55 18.17 -1.74 -0.76
C VAL A 55 17.01 -1.73 0.24
N THR A 56 17.18 -1.10 1.41
CA THR A 56 16.10 -0.98 2.40
C THR A 56 14.89 -0.23 1.82
N TYR A 57 15.12 0.87 1.11
CA TYR A 57 14.07 1.63 0.44
C TYR A 57 13.34 0.78 -0.60
N LEU A 58 14.08 0.09 -1.46
CA LEU A 58 13.54 -0.80 -2.51
C LEU A 58 12.74 -1.96 -1.91
N SER A 59 13.26 -2.61 -0.86
CA SER A 59 12.58 -3.68 -0.12
C SER A 59 11.25 -3.22 0.45
N ALA A 60 11.23 -2.03 1.06
CA ALA A 60 10.01 -1.45 1.63
C ALA A 60 8.98 -1.11 0.53
N LEU A 61 9.39 -0.45 -0.57
CA LEU A 61 8.47 -0.19 -1.69
C LEU A 61 7.94 -1.48 -2.32
N LEU A 62 8.78 -2.50 -2.47
CA LEU A 62 8.37 -3.79 -3.00
C LEU A 62 7.33 -4.47 -2.08
N TYR A 63 7.53 -4.42 -0.76
CA TYR A 63 6.51 -4.84 0.20
C TYR A 63 5.19 -4.11 -0.03
N GLY A 64 5.23 -2.77 -0.07
CA GLY A 64 4.05 -1.92 -0.25
C GLY A 64 3.27 -2.26 -1.52
N VAL A 65 3.96 -2.35 -2.65
CA VAL A 65 3.36 -2.71 -3.94
C VAL A 65 2.74 -4.10 -3.91
N VAL A 66 3.44 -5.12 -3.40
CA VAL A 66 2.90 -6.49 -3.34
C VAL A 66 1.71 -6.57 -2.39
N ASN A 67 1.80 -5.93 -1.22
CA ASN A 67 0.70 -5.86 -0.25
C ASN A 67 -0.55 -5.23 -0.88
N ASP A 68 -0.39 -4.11 -1.57
CA ASP A 68 -1.52 -3.37 -2.12
C ASP A 68 -2.05 -4.00 -3.41
N LEU A 69 -1.25 -4.75 -4.17
CA LEU A 69 -1.74 -5.60 -5.26
C LEU A 69 -2.66 -6.73 -4.74
N PHE A 70 -2.33 -7.35 -3.60
CA PHE A 70 -3.24 -8.29 -2.97
C PHE A 70 -4.51 -7.59 -2.48
N ALA A 71 -4.35 -6.40 -1.90
CA ALA A 71 -5.43 -5.59 -1.38
C ALA A 71 -6.48 -5.19 -2.41
N THR A 72 -6.02 -4.67 -3.56
CA THR A 72 -6.92 -4.21 -4.62
C THR A 72 -7.53 -5.39 -5.37
N LYS A 73 -6.84 -6.53 -5.42
CA LYS A 73 -7.40 -7.77 -5.97
C LYS A 73 -8.49 -8.35 -5.06
N SER A 74 -8.32 -8.29 -3.74
CA SER A 74 -9.30 -8.83 -2.79
C SER A 74 -10.51 -7.91 -2.62
N ASN A 75 -10.30 -6.59 -2.57
CA ASN A 75 -11.37 -5.62 -2.39
C ASN A 75 -10.98 -4.27 -3.01
N LEU A 76 -11.19 -4.15 -4.32
CA LEU A 76 -10.96 -2.91 -5.04
C LEU A 76 -11.82 -1.75 -4.51
N SER A 77 -13.07 -2.04 -4.12
CA SER A 77 -14.01 -1.05 -3.58
C SER A 77 -13.46 -0.35 -2.33
N TYR A 78 -12.68 -1.04 -1.50
CA TYR A 78 -11.96 -0.44 -0.37
C TYR A 78 -11.14 0.78 -0.79
N PHE A 79 -10.36 0.65 -1.87
CA PHE A 79 -9.45 1.69 -2.36
C PHE A 79 -10.17 2.78 -3.15
N LEU A 80 -11.18 2.40 -3.92
CA LEU A 80 -11.92 3.33 -4.76
C LEU A 80 -12.86 4.22 -3.93
N LEU A 81 -13.58 3.63 -2.97
CA LEU A 81 -14.54 4.35 -2.12
C LEU A 81 -13.85 5.03 -0.93
N GLY A 82 -12.76 4.43 -0.43
CA GLY A 82 -11.96 4.98 0.66
C GLY A 82 -11.21 6.24 0.36
N HIS A 83 -10.97 6.50 -0.92
CA HIS A 83 -10.03 7.54 -1.32
C HIS A 83 -10.51 8.34 -2.52
N GLN A 84 -11.83 8.53 -2.66
CA GLN A 84 -12.42 9.26 -3.79
C GLN A 84 -11.73 10.60 -4.11
N PRO A 85 -11.47 11.50 -3.14
CA PRO A 85 -10.73 12.73 -3.42
C PRO A 85 -9.36 12.47 -4.07
N GLN A 86 -8.64 11.43 -3.63
CA GLN A 86 -7.34 11.03 -4.17
C GLN A 86 -7.45 10.33 -5.54
N GLN A 87 -8.58 9.69 -5.85
CA GLN A 87 -8.84 9.12 -7.17
C GLN A 87 -8.96 10.23 -8.24
N HIS A 88 -9.51 11.40 -7.88
CA HIS A 88 -9.61 12.54 -8.82
C HIS A 88 -8.24 13.13 -9.21
N SER A 89 -7.23 13.02 -8.34
CA SER A 89 -5.94 13.70 -8.47
C SER A 89 -4.76 12.78 -8.81
N MET A 90 -4.77 11.54 -8.31
CA MET A 90 -3.64 10.61 -8.39
C MET A 90 -3.86 9.53 -9.44
N LEU A 91 -4.98 8.80 -9.39
CA LEU A 91 -5.29 7.65 -10.25
C LEU A 91 -6.74 7.67 -10.72
N ARG A 92 -6.98 8.08 -11.96
CA ARG A 92 -8.33 8.09 -12.55
C ARG A 92 -8.67 6.76 -13.22
N THR A 93 -8.44 5.66 -12.51
CA THR A 93 -8.57 4.30 -13.03
C THR A 93 -9.26 3.39 -12.02
N ASN A 94 -10.03 2.43 -12.49
CA ASN A 94 -10.54 1.33 -11.68
C ASN A 94 -9.78 0.01 -11.97
N ASP A 95 -8.58 0.11 -12.55
CA ASP A 95 -7.69 -1.03 -12.76
C ASP A 95 -7.03 -1.42 -11.42
N PRO A 96 -7.30 -2.62 -10.88
CA PRO A 96 -6.77 -3.03 -9.58
C PRO A 96 -5.25 -3.11 -9.56
N ILE A 97 -4.60 -3.41 -10.69
CA ILE A 97 -3.13 -3.49 -10.77
C ILE A 97 -2.55 -2.08 -10.67
N ALA A 98 -3.09 -1.13 -11.43
CA ALA A 98 -2.65 0.26 -11.37
C ALA A 98 -2.90 0.86 -9.98
N GLN A 99 -4.07 0.60 -9.39
CA GLN A 99 -4.37 1.00 -8.02
C GLN A 99 -3.36 0.41 -7.03
N GLY A 100 -3.10 -0.90 -7.09
CA GLY A 100 -2.20 -1.56 -6.14
C GLY A 100 -0.76 -1.03 -6.21
N ILE A 101 -0.25 -0.78 -7.42
CA ILE A 101 1.08 -0.20 -7.60
C ILE A 101 1.14 1.23 -7.05
N GLY A 102 0.17 2.07 -7.41
CA GLY A 102 0.20 3.48 -7.01
C GLY A 102 0.01 3.68 -5.51
N TRP A 103 -0.95 2.98 -4.90
CA TRP A 103 -1.15 3.01 -3.45
C TRP A 103 0.03 2.42 -2.69
N GLY A 104 0.56 1.29 -3.15
CA GLY A 104 1.68 0.63 -2.50
C GLY A 104 2.92 1.54 -2.43
N ILE A 105 3.22 2.27 -3.51
CA ILE A 105 4.33 3.24 -3.53
C ILE A 105 4.01 4.46 -2.65
N ALA A 106 2.82 5.05 -2.81
CA ALA A 106 2.47 6.29 -2.12
C ALA A 106 2.39 6.13 -0.60
N ALA A 107 1.76 5.04 -0.12
CA ALA A 107 1.60 4.77 1.30
C ALA A 107 2.92 4.38 1.98
N THR A 108 3.81 3.72 1.25
CA THR A 108 5.05 3.17 1.83
C THR A 108 6.24 4.14 1.76
N PHE A 109 6.17 5.17 0.90
CA PHE A 109 7.26 6.14 0.69
C PHE A 109 7.83 6.71 2.00
N GLY A 110 6.98 7.26 2.87
CA GLY A 110 7.41 7.93 4.10
C GLY A 110 8.17 7.00 5.05
N PRO A 111 7.56 5.88 5.48
CA PRO A 111 8.24 4.87 6.29
C PRO A 111 9.51 4.30 5.62
N ALA A 112 9.47 4.05 4.30
CA ALA A 112 10.62 3.55 3.55
C ALA A 112 11.80 4.52 3.59
N LEU A 113 11.54 5.82 3.45
CA LEU A 113 12.57 6.86 3.52
C LEU A 113 13.25 6.90 4.90
N ILE A 114 12.45 6.86 5.98
CA ILE A 114 12.98 6.84 7.35
C ILE A 114 13.86 5.59 7.56
N ALA A 115 13.36 4.41 7.18
CA ALA A 115 14.11 3.17 7.30
C ALA A 115 15.41 3.21 6.48
N SER A 116 15.37 3.72 5.25
CA SER A 116 16.54 3.89 4.38
C SER A 116 17.62 4.75 5.02
N ILE A 117 17.23 5.89 5.59
CA ILE A 117 18.18 6.80 6.26
C ILE A 117 18.82 6.11 7.46
N LEU A 118 18.03 5.43 8.29
CA LEU A 118 18.54 4.71 9.46
C LEU A 118 19.55 3.62 9.05
N PHE A 119 19.21 2.80 8.05
CA PHE A 119 20.11 1.77 7.55
C PHE A 119 21.39 2.36 6.95
N ALA A 120 21.29 3.43 6.16
CA ALA A 120 22.45 4.08 5.56
C ALA A 120 23.40 4.64 6.64
N ILE A 121 22.88 5.34 7.65
CA ILE A 121 23.69 5.90 8.73
C ILE A 121 24.34 4.78 9.54
N SER A 122 23.57 3.76 9.94
CA SER A 122 24.12 2.63 10.70
C SER A 122 25.23 1.92 9.92
N VAL A 123 25.03 1.68 8.62
CA VAL A 123 26.05 1.03 7.78
C VAL A 123 27.26 1.92 7.57
N ALA A 124 27.11 3.24 7.39
CA ALA A 124 28.25 4.15 7.26
C ALA A 124 29.15 4.13 8.50
N ILE A 125 28.54 4.16 9.69
CA ILE A 125 29.26 4.07 10.97
C ILE A 125 29.98 2.73 11.03
N MET A 126 29.29 1.62 10.80
CA MET A 126 29.87 0.28 10.91
C MET A 126 30.99 0.02 9.89
N ALA A 127 30.78 0.38 8.62
CA ALA A 127 31.74 0.18 7.54
C ALA A 127 33.06 0.92 7.76
N SER A 128 33.05 1.99 8.56
CA SER A 128 34.25 2.73 8.93
C SER A 128 35.19 1.93 9.84
N PHE A 129 34.68 0.91 10.53
CA PHE A 129 35.44 0.13 11.51
C PHE A 129 35.58 -1.34 11.15
N ILE A 130 34.58 -1.93 10.48
CA ILE A 130 34.53 -3.38 10.20
C ILE A 130 33.84 -3.69 8.86
N PRO A 131 34.11 -4.88 8.27
CA PRO A 131 33.34 -5.36 7.12
C PRO A 131 31.84 -5.48 7.45
N VAL A 132 31.00 -4.95 6.56
CA VAL A 132 29.55 -5.01 6.72
C VAL A 132 29.02 -6.34 6.17
N ALA A 133 28.10 -6.96 6.90
CA ALA A 133 27.40 -8.18 6.48
C ALA A 133 26.35 -7.90 5.38
N THR A 134 26.80 -7.40 4.23
CA THR A 134 25.94 -6.98 3.10
C THR A 134 25.07 -8.11 2.54
N PHE A 135 25.43 -9.38 2.76
CA PHE A 135 24.67 -10.56 2.34
C PHE A 135 23.27 -10.65 2.99
N ILE A 136 23.03 -9.94 4.10
CA ILE A 136 21.70 -9.86 4.74
C ILE A 136 20.73 -9.04 3.90
N LEU A 137 21.22 -8.04 3.18
CA LEU A 137 20.39 -7.14 2.37
C LEU A 137 19.59 -7.90 1.28
N PRO A 138 20.16 -8.85 0.50
CA PRO A 138 19.43 -9.82 -0.32
C PRO A 138 18.24 -10.49 0.36
N ILE A 139 18.45 -10.95 1.60
CA ILE A 139 17.44 -11.69 2.35
C ILE A 139 16.23 -10.80 2.61
N THR A 140 16.45 -9.51 2.86
CA THR A 140 15.35 -8.55 3.05
C THR A 140 14.53 -8.35 1.79
N LEU A 141 15.17 -8.23 0.62
CA LEU A 141 14.49 -8.08 -0.68
C LEU A 141 13.60 -9.28 -0.99
N LEU A 142 14.02 -10.48 -0.62
CA LEU A 142 13.23 -11.71 -0.79
C LEU A 142 12.16 -11.87 0.29
N ALA A 143 12.46 -11.51 1.54
CA ALA A 143 11.55 -11.68 2.66
C ALA A 143 10.34 -10.73 2.58
N MET A 144 10.52 -9.51 2.09
CA MET A 144 9.45 -8.51 2.06
C MET A 144 8.22 -8.94 1.23
N PRO A 145 8.36 -9.43 -0.02
CA PRO A 145 7.24 -10.02 -0.75
C PRO A 145 6.58 -11.22 -0.05
N LEU A 146 7.38 -12.07 0.63
CA LEU A 146 6.87 -13.22 1.37
C LEU A 146 6.07 -12.79 2.61
N ILE A 147 6.50 -11.73 3.29
CA ILE A 147 5.76 -11.12 4.40
C ILE A 147 4.42 -10.57 3.91
N ALA A 148 4.39 -9.91 2.74
CA ALA A 148 3.14 -9.45 2.13
C ALA A 148 2.20 -10.63 1.77
N LEU A 149 2.75 -11.73 1.26
CA LEU A 149 1.98 -12.96 1.02
C LEU A 149 1.42 -13.55 2.32
N GLY A 150 2.22 -13.58 3.39
CA GLY A 150 1.76 -14.02 4.71
C GLY A 150 0.63 -13.14 5.25
N ALA A 151 0.73 -11.82 5.06
CA ALA A 151 -0.30 -10.87 5.44
C ALA A 151 -1.60 -11.08 4.64
N GLU A 152 -1.52 -11.44 3.37
CA GLU A 152 -2.67 -11.83 2.55
C GLU A 152 -3.32 -13.14 3.03
N LEU A 153 -2.54 -14.16 3.35
CA LEU A 153 -3.07 -15.42 3.91
C LEU A 153 -3.78 -15.17 5.25
N PHE A 154 -3.21 -14.32 6.09
CA PHE A 154 -3.83 -13.88 7.34
C PHE A 154 -5.15 -13.13 7.07
N ALA A 155 -5.17 -12.17 6.14
CA ALA A 155 -6.36 -11.43 5.77
C ALA A 155 -7.48 -12.35 5.26
N ARG A 156 -7.16 -13.35 4.43
CA ARG A 156 -8.16 -14.33 3.96
C ARG A 156 -8.77 -15.14 5.09
N ASN A 157 -7.96 -15.55 6.05
CA ASN A 157 -8.44 -16.27 7.22
C ASN A 157 -9.34 -15.38 8.10
N LYS A 158 -8.97 -14.11 8.26
CA LYS A 158 -9.80 -13.12 8.96
C LYS A 158 -11.11 -12.82 8.25
N ALA A 159 -11.10 -12.70 6.92
CA ALA A 159 -12.32 -12.50 6.15
C ALA A 159 -13.30 -13.67 6.34
N LYS A 160 -12.82 -14.91 6.37
CA LYS A 160 -13.66 -16.09 6.70
C LYS A 160 -14.21 -16.01 8.11
N GLU A 161 -13.35 -15.71 9.09
CA GLU A 161 -13.76 -15.57 10.49
C GLU A 161 -14.85 -14.49 10.66
N TYR A 162 -14.69 -13.33 10.03
CA TYR A 162 -15.67 -12.25 10.06
C TYR A 162 -16.97 -12.61 9.37
N CYS A 163 -16.92 -13.34 8.26
CA CYS A 163 -18.12 -13.81 7.59
C CYS A 163 -18.89 -14.84 8.44
N GLU A 164 -18.20 -15.70 9.17
CA GLU A 164 -18.83 -16.73 10.01
C GLU A 164 -19.36 -16.14 11.34
N LYS A 165 -18.53 -15.36 12.03
CA LYS A 165 -18.76 -14.97 13.43
C LYS A 165 -19.16 -13.51 13.61
N GLY A 166 -18.94 -12.65 12.62
CA GLY A 166 -18.99 -11.19 12.79
C GLY A 166 -17.66 -10.62 13.29
N TYR A 167 -17.63 -9.32 13.57
CA TYR A 167 -16.42 -8.63 14.03
C TYR A 167 -16.28 -8.75 15.54
N GLY A 168 -15.23 -9.45 16.00
CA GLY A 168 -14.94 -9.62 17.42
C GLY A 168 -14.33 -8.36 18.02
N ILE A 169 -14.97 -7.82 19.05
CA ILE A 169 -14.42 -6.79 19.93
C ILE A 169 -14.12 -7.43 21.27
N GLU A 170 -12.89 -7.24 21.76
CA GLU A 170 -12.52 -7.61 23.11
C GLU A 170 -13.04 -6.55 24.07
N ILE A 171 -13.97 -6.94 24.94
CA ILE A 171 -14.52 -6.08 25.99
C ILE A 171 -14.00 -6.60 27.31
N GLU A 172 -13.48 -5.70 28.12
CA GLU A 172 -13.12 -5.98 29.51
C GLU A 172 -14.38 -5.80 30.36
N ASP A 173 -14.76 -6.83 31.10
CA ASP A 173 -15.90 -6.76 32.02
C ASP A 173 -15.52 -6.03 33.32
N GLU A 174 -16.50 -5.83 34.20
CA GLU A 174 -16.32 -5.16 35.50
C GLU A 174 -15.32 -5.91 36.41
N ASP A 175 -15.04 -7.19 36.14
CA ASP A 175 -14.07 -8.02 36.86
C ASP A 175 -12.68 -8.05 36.19
N HIS A 176 -12.41 -7.17 35.22
CA HIS A 176 -11.17 -7.15 34.41
C HIS A 176 -10.92 -8.42 33.59
N LYS A 177 -11.97 -9.20 33.30
CA LYS A 177 -11.88 -10.36 32.41
C LYS A 177 -12.22 -9.95 30.99
N LYS A 178 -11.34 -10.36 30.08
CA LYS A 178 -11.46 -10.11 28.64
C LYS A 178 -12.42 -11.10 28.03
N LYS A 179 -13.51 -10.61 27.43
CA LYS A 179 -14.48 -11.41 26.67
C LYS A 179 -14.60 -10.89 25.25
N ASN A 180 -14.58 -11.81 24.29
CA ASN A 180 -14.84 -11.47 22.89
C ASN A 180 -16.34 -11.38 22.65
N VAL A 181 -16.82 -10.20 22.28
CA VAL A 181 -18.18 -9.94 21.82
C VAL A 181 -18.14 -9.75 20.32
N TYR A 182 -18.91 -10.55 19.59
CA TYR A 182 -18.97 -10.43 18.14
C TYR A 182 -20.13 -9.53 17.74
N ILE A 183 -19.82 -8.48 16.99
CA ILE A 183 -20.79 -7.57 16.39
C ILE A 183 -21.12 -8.07 14.99
N PRO A 184 -22.41 -8.26 14.63
CA PRO A 184 -22.79 -8.55 13.26
C PRO A 184 -22.24 -7.49 12.31
N LEU A 185 -21.78 -7.89 11.13
CA LEU A 185 -21.18 -6.98 10.15
C LEU A 185 -22.12 -5.83 9.73
N ASP A 186 -23.43 -6.01 9.91
CA ASP A 186 -24.46 -5.01 9.60
C ASP A 186 -24.53 -3.87 10.62
N HIS A 187 -23.87 -4.03 11.78
CA HIS A 187 -23.85 -3.05 12.87
C HIS A 187 -22.44 -2.50 13.15
N LEU A 188 -21.51 -2.66 12.21
CA LEU A 188 -20.14 -2.18 12.37
C LEU A 188 -20.10 -0.67 12.66
N PRO A 189 -19.46 -0.23 13.75
CA PRO A 189 -19.10 1.17 13.92
C PRO A 189 -17.97 1.47 12.92
N LEU A 190 -18.36 1.97 11.76
CA LEU A 190 -17.44 2.23 10.67
C LEU A 190 -16.61 3.49 11.00
N GLY A 191 -15.35 3.29 11.41
CA GLY A 191 -14.29 4.32 11.48
C GLY A 191 -13.84 4.80 10.10
N SER A 192 -14.78 4.84 9.14
CA SER A 192 -14.58 5.06 7.73
C SER A 192 -15.16 6.42 7.34
N ASN A 193 -14.67 6.99 6.23
CA ASN A 193 -15.26 8.23 5.70
C ASN A 193 -16.71 8.00 5.21
N GLU A 194 -17.42 9.06 4.88
CA GLU A 194 -18.83 9.01 4.47
C GLU A 194 -19.07 8.10 3.27
N TYR A 195 -18.23 8.18 2.24
CA TYR A 195 -18.29 7.32 1.05
C TYR A 195 -18.09 5.84 1.38
N GLN A 196 -17.16 5.52 2.27
CA GLN A 196 -16.96 4.14 2.75
C GLN A 196 -18.17 3.66 3.54
N ARG A 197 -18.78 4.52 4.38
CA ARG A 197 -19.98 4.15 5.13
C ARG A 197 -21.14 3.85 4.20
N GLU A 198 -21.35 4.69 3.20
CA GLU A 198 -22.40 4.51 2.21
C GLU A 198 -22.18 3.27 1.33
N GLY A 199 -20.94 3.09 0.85
CA GLY A 199 -20.55 1.91 0.08
C GLY A 199 -20.71 0.61 0.86
N LEU A 200 -20.29 0.59 2.12
CA LEU A 200 -20.39 -0.60 2.98
C LEU A 200 -21.83 -0.90 3.41
N ARG A 201 -22.73 0.09 3.49
CA ARG A 201 -24.14 -0.15 3.81
C ARG A 201 -24.81 -1.07 2.80
N ASN A 202 -24.48 -0.91 1.53
CA ASN A 202 -25.05 -1.67 0.42
C ASN A 202 -24.22 -2.90 0.01
N ALA A 203 -23.08 -3.11 0.67
CA ALA A 203 -22.17 -4.22 0.37
C ALA A 203 -22.67 -5.56 0.95
N THR A 204 -22.28 -6.66 0.31
CA THR A 204 -22.58 -8.00 0.84
C THR A 204 -21.81 -8.28 2.12
N LYS A 205 -22.22 -9.34 2.84
CA LYS A 205 -21.55 -9.79 4.05
C LYS A 205 -20.07 -10.10 3.79
N GLU A 206 -19.79 -10.74 2.67
CA GLU A 206 -18.44 -11.12 2.23
C GLU A 206 -17.58 -9.91 1.90
N GLU A 207 -18.16 -8.88 1.26
CA GLU A 207 -17.48 -7.63 0.94
C GLU A 207 -17.11 -6.84 2.20
N LYS A 208 -18.04 -6.76 3.17
CA LYS A 208 -17.78 -6.16 4.49
C LYS A 208 -16.67 -6.90 5.24
N ALA A 209 -16.72 -8.23 5.25
CA ALA A 209 -15.70 -9.07 5.88
C ALA A 209 -14.31 -8.86 5.24
N THR A 210 -14.25 -8.79 3.91
CA THR A 210 -12.99 -8.56 3.18
C THR A 210 -12.47 -7.13 3.38
N TRP A 211 -13.37 -6.14 3.52
CA TRP A 211 -13.01 -4.77 3.89
C TRP A 211 -12.30 -4.70 5.25
N LEU A 212 -12.87 -5.35 6.27
CA LEU A 212 -12.25 -5.42 7.60
C LEU A 212 -10.92 -6.17 7.58
N ALA A 213 -10.86 -7.30 6.89
CA ALA A 213 -9.63 -8.07 6.76
C ALA A 213 -8.51 -7.27 6.07
N ASN A 214 -8.85 -6.43 5.09
CA ASN A 214 -7.90 -5.50 4.48
C ASN A 214 -7.42 -4.43 5.47
N SER A 215 -8.29 -3.93 6.35
CA SER A 215 -7.90 -3.02 7.43
C SER A 215 -6.91 -3.67 8.39
N ASP A 216 -7.17 -4.91 8.81
CA ASP A 216 -6.27 -5.71 9.63
C ASP A 216 -4.91 -5.94 8.96
N ARG A 217 -4.91 -6.22 7.64
CA ARG A 217 -3.67 -6.35 6.87
C ARG A 217 -2.87 -5.04 6.87
N ASN A 218 -3.53 -3.89 6.68
CA ASN A 218 -2.87 -2.59 6.72
C ASN A 218 -2.30 -2.32 8.12
N LEU A 219 -3.04 -2.64 9.19
CA LEU A 219 -2.53 -2.53 10.56
C LEU A 219 -1.31 -3.42 10.80
N PHE A 220 -1.30 -4.65 10.26
CA PHE A 220 -0.12 -5.51 10.27
C PHE A 220 1.07 -4.83 9.58
N GLY A 221 0.84 -4.22 8.41
CA GLY A 221 1.83 -3.44 7.68
C GLY A 221 2.42 -2.29 8.51
N PHE A 222 1.58 -1.51 9.18
CA PHE A 222 2.03 -0.37 9.98
C PHE A 222 2.71 -0.75 11.30
N THR A 223 2.36 -1.89 11.89
CA THR A 223 2.84 -2.25 13.24
C THR A 223 3.94 -3.30 13.22
N LYS A 224 3.83 -4.33 12.36
CA LYS A 224 4.74 -5.48 12.39
C LYS A 224 5.92 -5.31 11.45
N VAL A 225 5.72 -4.71 10.27
CA VAL A 225 6.81 -4.53 9.29
C VAL A 225 7.92 -3.62 9.83
N PRO A 226 7.65 -2.48 10.52
CA PRO A 226 8.71 -1.69 11.13
C PRO A 226 9.51 -2.47 12.19
N LEU A 227 8.85 -3.33 12.99
CA LEU A 227 9.53 -4.18 13.97
C LEU A 227 10.42 -5.23 13.30
N ILE A 228 9.95 -5.83 12.20
CA ILE A 228 10.77 -6.73 11.37
C ILE A 228 11.99 -5.97 10.82
N GLY A 229 11.78 -4.76 10.29
CA GLY A 229 12.86 -3.90 9.80
C GLY A 229 13.90 -3.56 10.89
N LEU A 230 13.46 -3.28 12.11
CA LEU A 230 14.35 -3.08 13.26
C LEU A 230 15.13 -4.36 13.60
N GLY A 231 14.47 -5.52 13.61
CA GLY A 231 15.13 -6.81 13.82
C GLY A 231 16.22 -7.09 12.78
N VAL A 232 15.94 -6.78 11.51
CA VAL A 232 16.93 -6.87 10.41
C VAL A 232 18.11 -5.92 10.66
N LEU A 233 17.87 -4.69 11.09
CA LEU A 233 18.93 -3.73 11.37
C LEU A 233 19.85 -4.22 12.51
N VAL A 234 19.26 -4.72 13.59
CA VAL A 234 20.00 -5.32 14.72
C VAL A 234 20.81 -6.53 14.26
N ALA A 235 20.22 -7.41 13.44
CA ALA A 235 20.93 -8.55 12.87
C ALA A 235 22.10 -8.11 11.97
N LEU A 236 21.92 -7.09 11.15
CA LEU A 236 22.96 -6.51 10.29
C LEU A 236 24.14 -5.99 11.13
N ILE A 237 23.87 -5.22 12.19
CA ILE A 237 24.90 -4.70 13.09
C ILE A 237 25.63 -5.85 13.77
N THR A 238 24.88 -6.80 14.35
CA THR A 238 25.44 -7.92 15.11
C THR A 238 26.32 -8.81 14.24
N LEU A 239 25.85 -9.19 13.05
CA LEU A 239 26.60 -10.03 12.12
C LEU A 239 27.79 -9.30 11.50
N SER A 240 27.71 -7.97 11.34
CA SER A 240 28.87 -7.17 10.95
C SER A 240 29.94 -7.21 12.05
N CYS A 241 29.58 -7.06 13.34
CA CYS A 241 30.51 -7.18 14.47
C CYS A 241 31.18 -8.56 14.55
N LEU A 242 30.45 -9.62 14.19
CA LEU A 242 30.96 -10.99 14.20
C LEU A 242 31.69 -11.36 12.90
N SER A 243 31.71 -10.48 11.89
CA SER A 243 32.29 -10.75 10.57
C SER A 243 33.76 -11.23 10.61
N PRO A 244 34.65 -10.80 11.53
CA PRO A 244 36.01 -11.32 11.59
C PRO A 244 36.11 -12.80 11.97
N ILE A 245 35.03 -13.38 12.51
CA ILE A 245 34.96 -14.74 13.03
C ILE A 245 34.12 -15.65 12.10
N LEU A 246 33.40 -15.06 11.14
CA LEU A 246 32.55 -15.81 10.21
C LEU A 246 33.38 -16.52 9.12
N PRO A 247 32.95 -17.71 8.64
CA PRO A 247 33.67 -18.44 7.60
C PRO A 247 33.87 -17.62 6.32
N VAL A 248 35.09 -17.66 5.76
CA VAL A 248 35.47 -16.97 4.50
C VAL A 248 34.52 -17.30 3.33
N ALA A 249 33.91 -18.49 3.34
CA ALA A 249 32.93 -18.89 2.32
C ALA A 249 31.67 -17.99 2.28
N LEU A 250 31.24 -17.40 3.41
CA LEU A 250 30.14 -16.43 3.45
C LEU A 250 30.53 -15.06 2.84
N PHE A 251 31.83 -14.83 2.66
CA PHE A 251 32.39 -13.61 2.07
C PHE A 251 32.90 -13.81 0.63
N SER A 252 32.48 -14.89 -0.04
CA SER A 252 32.81 -15.03 -1.46
C SER A 252 32.33 -13.79 -2.23
N PRO A 253 33.11 -13.26 -3.19
CA PRO A 253 32.71 -12.11 -3.99
C PRO A 253 31.33 -12.27 -4.65
N LEU A 254 30.98 -13.52 -4.98
CA LEU A 254 29.67 -13.89 -5.52
C LEU A 254 28.53 -13.62 -4.53
N ALA A 255 28.68 -14.08 -3.28
CA ALA A 255 27.65 -13.91 -2.24
C ALA A 255 27.61 -12.48 -1.64
N ALA A 256 28.77 -11.84 -1.51
CA ALA A 256 28.91 -10.54 -0.85
C ALA A 256 28.57 -9.34 -1.75
N MET A 257 28.68 -9.49 -3.08
CA MET A 257 28.46 -8.39 -4.04
C MET A 257 27.48 -8.74 -5.16
N ILE A 258 27.70 -9.82 -5.89
CA ILE A 258 26.93 -10.12 -7.11
C ILE A 258 25.44 -10.37 -6.79
N ILE A 259 25.15 -11.23 -5.81
CA ILE A 259 23.77 -11.56 -5.43
C ILE A 259 22.99 -10.31 -4.94
N PRO A 260 23.51 -9.51 -3.98
CA PRO A 260 22.87 -8.26 -3.57
C PRO A 260 22.58 -7.30 -4.71
N VAL A 261 23.57 -7.05 -5.57
CA VAL A 261 23.41 -6.13 -6.69
C VAL A 261 22.40 -6.64 -7.70
N ALA A 262 22.44 -7.93 -8.06
CA ALA A 262 21.53 -8.51 -9.02
C ALA A 262 20.07 -8.46 -8.53
N LEU A 263 19.81 -8.79 -7.26
CA LEU A 263 18.47 -8.71 -6.69
C LEU A 263 17.97 -7.28 -6.55
N ALA A 264 18.84 -6.34 -6.15
CA ALA A 264 18.50 -4.93 -6.09
C ALA A 264 18.17 -4.39 -7.49
N ALA A 265 18.97 -4.70 -8.50
CA ALA A 265 18.73 -4.33 -9.88
C ALA A 265 17.42 -4.93 -10.42
N PHE A 266 17.15 -6.20 -10.16
CA PHE A 266 15.88 -6.85 -10.51
C PHE A 266 14.69 -6.14 -9.86
N THR A 267 14.82 -5.75 -8.59
CA THR A 267 13.78 -5.02 -7.85
C THR A 267 13.54 -3.63 -8.45
N VAL A 268 14.61 -2.90 -8.78
CA VAL A 268 14.51 -1.61 -9.49
C VAL A 268 13.76 -1.78 -10.81
N LEU A 269 14.15 -2.76 -11.64
CA LEU A 269 13.51 -3.02 -12.93
C LEU A 269 12.03 -3.38 -12.76
N THR A 270 11.70 -4.20 -11.76
CA THR A 270 10.31 -4.59 -11.46
C THR A 270 9.47 -3.38 -11.06
N LEU A 271 9.96 -2.53 -10.16
CA LEU A 271 9.26 -1.32 -9.71
C LEU A 271 9.14 -0.27 -10.84
N VAL A 272 10.16 -0.13 -11.69
CA VAL A 272 10.12 0.73 -12.88
C VAL A 272 9.08 0.23 -13.88
N ALA A 273 9.06 -1.07 -14.17
CA ALA A 273 8.06 -1.68 -15.05
C ALA A 273 6.64 -1.48 -14.49
N GLY A 274 6.46 -1.65 -13.18
CA GLY A 274 5.21 -1.32 -12.49
C GLY A 274 4.84 0.16 -12.62
N GLY A 275 5.80 1.08 -12.48
CA GLY A 275 5.60 2.51 -12.67
C GLY A 275 5.19 2.88 -14.10
N ILE A 276 5.79 2.23 -15.11
CA ILE A 276 5.39 2.40 -16.52
C ILE A 276 3.97 1.89 -16.73
N TYR A 277 3.64 0.70 -16.21
CA TYR A 277 2.29 0.15 -16.28
C TYR A 277 1.27 1.10 -15.65
N LEU A 278 1.56 1.62 -14.45
CA LEU A 278 0.75 2.61 -13.76
C LEU A 278 0.54 3.84 -14.63
N HIS A 279 1.61 4.38 -15.21
CA HIS A 279 1.54 5.58 -16.04
C HIS A 279 0.64 5.40 -17.27
N VAL A 280 0.72 4.24 -17.93
CA VAL A 280 -0.08 3.92 -19.12
C VAL A 280 -1.55 3.69 -18.74
N ASN A 281 -1.83 3.06 -17.60
CA ASN A 281 -3.19 2.67 -17.22
C ASN A 281 -3.90 3.63 -16.24
N ARG A 282 -3.23 4.69 -15.77
CA ARG A 282 -3.77 5.62 -14.74
C ARG A 282 -5.10 6.30 -15.08
N ASN A 283 -5.51 6.33 -16.34
CA ASN A 283 -6.77 6.93 -16.81
C ASN A 283 -7.73 5.88 -17.41
N LYS A 284 -7.39 4.59 -17.34
CA LYS A 284 -8.16 3.52 -17.96
C LYS A 284 -9.33 3.14 -17.06
N GLN A 285 -10.54 3.13 -17.62
CA GLN A 285 -11.71 2.56 -16.97
C GLN A 285 -11.98 1.17 -17.56
N LEU A 286 -11.72 0.13 -16.78
CA LEU A 286 -12.10 -1.24 -17.07
C LEU A 286 -13.63 -1.40 -16.89
N PRO A 287 -14.26 -2.25 -17.70
CA PRO A 287 -15.69 -2.56 -17.55
C PRO A 287 -15.88 -3.41 -16.30
N ASN A 288 -16.10 -2.76 -15.15
CA ASN A 288 -16.50 -3.39 -13.90
C ASN A 288 -17.68 -2.61 -13.29
N GLN A 289 -18.25 -3.12 -12.20
CA GLN A 289 -19.39 -2.50 -11.51
C GLN A 289 -19.00 -1.17 -10.81
N LEU A 290 -17.70 -0.90 -10.67
CA LEU A 290 -17.14 0.26 -9.98
C LEU A 290 -16.72 1.33 -10.99
N LYS A 291 -17.69 1.86 -11.73
CA LYS A 291 -17.45 3.05 -12.57
C LYS A 291 -17.23 4.26 -11.66
N LEU A 292 -16.04 4.83 -11.73
CA LEU A 292 -15.75 6.08 -11.05
C LEU A 292 -16.33 7.23 -11.87
N GLU A 293 -17.22 8.01 -11.26
CA GLU A 293 -17.70 9.25 -11.84
C GLU A 293 -16.64 10.34 -11.56
N PHE A 294 -16.01 10.84 -12.62
CA PHE A 294 -15.14 12.01 -12.53
C PHE A 294 -15.89 13.19 -13.12
N ASP A 295 -15.85 14.34 -12.43
CA ASP A 295 -16.44 15.58 -12.97
C ASP A 295 -15.95 15.82 -14.40
N ASP A 296 -16.91 16.03 -15.28
CA ASP A 296 -16.80 16.24 -16.74
C ASP A 296 -16.06 17.56 -17.06
N GLY A 297 -14.80 17.67 -16.65
CA GLY A 297 -13.84 18.66 -17.15
C GLY A 297 -12.97 18.12 -18.29
N SER A 298 -13.00 16.81 -18.55
CA SER A 298 -12.23 16.17 -19.62
C SER A 298 -13.13 15.33 -20.51
N LYS A 299 -14.02 16.00 -21.25
CA LYS A 299 -14.60 15.39 -22.45
C LYS A 299 -13.47 15.06 -23.44
N SER A 300 -13.48 13.80 -23.87
CA SER A 300 -12.91 13.23 -25.09
C SER A 300 -11.41 13.32 -25.33
N PHE A 301 -10.71 12.17 -25.18
CA PHE A 301 -9.56 11.86 -26.06
C PHE A 301 -9.41 10.37 -26.39
N VAL A 302 -10.49 9.58 -26.26
CA VAL A 302 -10.53 8.23 -26.84
C VAL A 302 -11.84 8.08 -27.61
N ASP A 303 -11.73 8.50 -28.87
CA ASP A 303 -12.25 7.80 -30.04
C ASP A 303 -13.75 7.50 -30.13
N HIS A 304 -14.50 8.54 -30.53
CA HIS A 304 -15.83 8.40 -31.11
C HIS A 304 -15.81 8.40 -32.64
N HIS A 305 -14.64 8.20 -33.29
CA HIS A 305 -14.54 8.34 -34.73
C HIS A 305 -14.99 7.10 -35.54
N ASP A 306 -15.25 5.97 -34.89
CA ASP A 306 -15.63 4.72 -35.57
C ASP A 306 -17.10 4.27 -35.38
N ARG A 307 -17.97 5.11 -34.80
CA ARG A 307 -19.41 4.76 -34.59
C ARG A 307 -20.40 5.54 -35.46
N LYS A 308 -19.96 6.06 -36.61
CA LYS A 308 -20.84 6.72 -37.61
C LYS A 308 -20.80 6.08 -38.99
N LYS A 309 -20.84 4.75 -39.09
CA LYS A 309 -21.29 4.05 -40.30
C LYS A 309 -22.04 2.77 -39.92
N GLY A 310 -23.36 2.78 -40.13
CA GLY A 310 -24.30 1.68 -39.88
C GLY A 310 -24.88 1.73 -38.46
N LEU A 311 -26.19 1.72 -38.20
CA LEU A 311 -27.31 1.28 -39.02
C LEU A 311 -28.59 1.89 -38.41
N VAL A 312 -29.35 2.58 -39.27
CA VAL A 312 -30.81 2.59 -39.41
C VAL A 312 -31.69 2.74 -38.16
N GLN A 313 -32.40 3.88 -38.15
CA GLN A 313 -33.61 4.18 -37.40
C GLN A 313 -34.70 3.12 -37.56
N HIS A 314 -35.37 2.76 -36.46
CA HIS A 314 -36.80 2.54 -36.50
C HIS A 314 -37.46 3.07 -35.22
N THR A 315 -38.15 4.18 -35.41
CA THR A 315 -39.13 4.77 -34.51
C THR A 315 -40.43 3.99 -34.63
N THR A 316 -41.09 3.71 -33.50
CA THR A 316 -42.57 3.77 -33.42
C THR A 316 -42.97 4.03 -31.97
N ALA A 317 -43.81 5.05 -31.83
CA ALA A 317 -44.42 5.51 -30.59
C ALA A 317 -45.67 4.67 -30.25
N HIS A 318 -46.04 4.62 -28.96
CA HIS A 318 -47.43 4.79 -28.55
C HIS A 318 -47.56 5.29 -27.10
N HIS A 319 -48.66 6.03 -26.92
CA HIS A 319 -49.08 6.97 -25.90
C HIS A 319 -49.59 6.33 -24.57
N PRO A 320 -50.16 7.08 -23.60
CA PRO A 320 -49.91 6.95 -22.15
C PRO A 320 -51.11 6.39 -21.35
N GLU A 321 -50.97 6.20 -20.04
CA GLU A 321 -52.06 6.40 -19.06
C GLU A 321 -51.52 6.44 -17.62
N GLU A 322 -52.31 7.02 -16.73
CA GLU A 322 -51.94 7.78 -15.53
C GLU A 322 -52.26 6.97 -14.22
N PRO A 323 -52.47 7.56 -13.01
CA PRO A 323 -51.64 7.36 -11.82
C PRO A 323 -52.27 6.47 -10.71
N GLY A 324 -51.43 5.91 -9.83
CA GLY A 324 -51.85 5.18 -8.64
C GLY A 324 -51.17 5.68 -7.36
N HIS A 325 -51.93 6.40 -6.53
CA HIS A 325 -51.64 6.71 -5.12
C HIS A 325 -51.51 5.43 -4.27
N PHE A 326 -50.61 5.44 -3.26
CA PHE A 326 -50.79 4.87 -1.91
C PHE A 326 -49.56 5.21 -1.02
N PRO A 327 -49.62 5.08 0.33
CA PRO A 327 -49.32 6.18 1.25
C PRO A 327 -47.94 6.10 1.93
N SER A 328 -47.51 7.25 2.47
CA SER A 328 -46.35 7.42 3.33
C SER A 328 -46.44 6.62 4.65
N PRO A 329 -45.34 6.06 5.16
CA PRO A 329 -45.23 5.65 6.55
C PRO A 329 -44.42 6.69 7.38
N ILE A 330 -45.15 7.33 8.29
CA ILE A 330 -44.85 7.49 9.73
C ILE A 330 -43.40 7.83 10.11
N HIS A 331 -43.19 9.09 10.52
CA HIS A 331 -42.05 9.54 11.31
C HIS A 331 -42.04 8.88 12.69
N VAL A 332 -40.97 8.16 13.01
CA VAL A 332 -40.63 7.77 14.38
C VAL A 332 -39.44 8.62 14.82
N HIS A 333 -39.70 9.54 15.75
CA HIS A 333 -38.67 10.32 16.44
C HIS A 333 -37.99 9.41 17.48
N VAL A 334 -36.74 9.01 17.24
CA VAL A 334 -35.90 8.38 18.28
C VAL A 334 -34.85 9.40 18.70
N SER A 335 -35.02 9.94 19.90
CA SER A 335 -34.05 10.79 20.58
C SER A 335 -32.89 9.92 21.08
N ALA A 336 -31.75 9.97 20.39
CA ALA A 336 -30.53 9.32 20.87
C ALA A 336 -29.88 10.19 21.95
N ALA A 337 -29.94 9.70 23.19
CA ALA A 337 -29.18 10.23 24.30
C ALA A 337 -27.68 10.14 24.01
N SER A 338 -26.98 11.25 24.20
CA SER A 338 -25.53 11.39 24.12
C SER A 338 -24.83 10.55 25.19
N LEU A 339 -24.04 9.56 24.78
CA LEU A 339 -23.03 8.93 25.64
C LEU A 339 -21.69 9.67 25.48
N PRO A 340 -20.93 9.87 26.57
CA PRO A 340 -19.70 10.67 26.54
C PRO A 340 -18.57 9.91 25.83
N MET A 341 -17.98 10.52 24.80
CA MET A 341 -16.71 10.05 24.25
C MET A 341 -15.60 10.27 25.27
N SER A 342 -14.83 9.21 25.57
CA SER A 342 -13.63 9.32 26.40
C SER A 342 -12.54 10.11 25.67
N GLU A 343 -11.76 10.88 26.44
CA GLU A 343 -10.78 11.86 25.95
C GLU A 343 -9.58 11.26 25.20
N SER A 344 -9.43 9.93 25.08
CA SER A 344 -8.28 9.33 24.40
C SER A 344 -8.29 9.49 22.88
N ASN A 345 -9.44 9.81 22.27
CA ASN A 345 -9.58 10.00 20.82
C ASN A 345 -9.17 11.39 20.31
N ARG A 346 -8.86 12.35 21.19
CA ARG A 346 -8.38 13.69 20.77
C ARG A 346 -6.89 13.71 20.39
N ALA A 347 -6.11 12.71 20.80
CA ALA A 347 -4.67 12.72 20.53
C ALA A 347 -4.28 12.24 19.12
N LEU A 348 -5.15 11.48 18.43
CA LEU A 348 -4.83 10.94 17.10
C LEU A 348 -5.27 11.82 15.92
N THR A 349 -6.03 12.88 16.17
CA THR A 349 -6.56 13.78 15.12
C THR A 349 -5.70 15.02 14.87
N ALA A 350 -4.54 15.15 15.54
CA ALA A 350 -3.66 16.32 15.43
C ALA A 350 -2.35 16.09 14.66
N SER A 351 -2.16 14.94 14.00
CA SER A 351 -0.89 14.59 13.34
C SER A 351 -1.04 13.83 12.01
N ILE A 352 -2.00 14.24 11.18
CA ILE A 352 -2.01 13.98 9.73
C ILE A 352 -2.13 15.32 9.01
#